data_AF-A0A4R1MYH3-F1
#
_entry.id   AF-A0A4R1MYH3-F1
#
_cell.length_a   1.000
_cell.length_b   1.000
_cell.length_c   1.000
_cell.angle_alpha   90.00
_cell.angle_beta   90.00
_cell.angle_gamma   90.00
#
_symmetry.space_group_name_H-M   'P 1'
#
loop_
_entity.id
_entity.type
_entity.pdbx_description
1 polymer ?
#
loop_
_entity_poly.entity_id
_entity_poly.type
_entity_poly.pdbx_seq_one_letter_code
_entity_poly.pdbx_strand_id
1 'polypeptide(L)'
;MKDRKKVYRRCLILATIFSLIFTIIYSSNQYINLYIPDEIKLMEGRIENFDFNINMPLEAKITSEKQGVVSVNESNVPQDQINISLNESFTIQSNEVNEMTANVKLFGIIPIKEVKVDVIPQTEIIPAGLTVGVIVSTEGVMVLGTGEVKGDDGISYEPATGILKSGDYITKADNNTIQSKEELVEYINEKGDGEINFTIKRDGQEQNVNITPIESNGSYKLGIWVRDDTQGIGTVTYVDPISKTFGALGHGITDADTKQLINILEGDLLETKITSITKGQKGFPGEISGMIINDSKNKLGTVSKNTEYGIFGDVEETIYNYIEKEPLAIGLKHEVEVGPAIIKSCVDDTIREYQIEITKVFLGNNDVNKGMIIEVVDENLIDKTNGIVQGMSGSPIVQNDKIIGAVTHVFVQDSTKGYGTFIENMLNASNQ
;
A
#
# COMPACT_ATOMS: atom_id res chain seq x y z
N MET A 1 53.94 -7.49 33.81
CA MET A 1 52.99 -6.35 33.68
C MET A 1 53.06 -5.65 32.30
N LYS A 2 54.25 -5.41 31.72
CA LYS A 2 54.43 -4.80 30.39
C LYS A 2 53.82 -5.63 29.24
N ASP A 3 53.92 -6.96 29.28
CA ASP A 3 53.40 -7.81 28.18
C ASP A 3 51.87 -7.89 28.16
N ARG A 4 51.22 -7.91 29.33
CA ARG A 4 49.75 -7.84 29.43
C ARG A 4 49.20 -6.54 28.84
N LYS A 5 49.90 -5.40 29.02
CA LYS A 5 49.51 -4.11 28.40
C LYS A 5 49.66 -4.12 26.87
N LYS A 6 50.69 -4.77 26.33
CA LYS A 6 50.88 -4.92 24.87
C LYS A 6 49.79 -5.80 24.25
N VAL A 7 49.47 -6.92 24.88
CA VAL A 7 48.40 -7.82 24.43
C VAL A 7 47.04 -7.10 24.48
N TYR A 8 46.73 -6.43 25.60
CA TYR A 8 45.50 -5.65 25.72
C TYR A 8 45.37 -4.54 24.67
N ARG A 9 46.46 -3.81 24.39
CA ARG A 9 46.49 -2.79 23.32
C ARG A 9 46.24 -3.40 21.93
N ARG A 10 46.81 -4.59 21.64
CA ARG A 10 46.53 -5.30 20.38
C ARG A 10 45.07 -5.73 20.28
N CYS A 11 44.49 -6.26 21.36
CA CYS A 11 43.08 -6.63 21.41
C CYS A 11 42.17 -5.42 21.16
N LEU A 12 42.46 -4.27 21.79
CA LEU A 12 41.69 -3.04 21.55
C LEU A 12 41.80 -2.54 20.11
N ILE A 13 42.99 -2.57 19.52
CA ILE A 13 43.19 -2.17 18.11
C ILE A 13 42.39 -3.11 17.19
N LEU A 14 42.47 -4.42 17.41
CA LEU A 14 41.71 -5.40 16.62
C LEU A 14 40.20 -5.21 16.78
N ALA A 15 39.71 -4.99 18.01
CA ALA A 15 38.30 -4.72 18.26
C ALA A 15 37.82 -3.42 17.59
N THR A 16 38.67 -2.38 17.58
CA THR A 16 38.36 -1.11 16.92
C THR A 16 38.31 -1.28 15.40
N ILE A 17 39.28 -1.98 14.81
CA ILE A 17 39.30 -2.29 13.37
C ILE A 17 38.07 -3.12 12.99
N PHE A 18 37.76 -4.16 13.77
CA PHE A 18 36.58 -4.98 13.54
C PHE A 18 35.29 -4.17 13.62
N SER A 19 35.14 -3.32 14.64
CA SER A 19 33.98 -2.42 14.76
C SER A 19 33.87 -1.48 13.57
N LEU A 20 34.97 -0.89 13.11
CA LEU A 20 34.97 0.01 11.96
C LEU A 20 34.57 -0.71 10.67
N ILE A 21 35.14 -1.89 10.44
CA ILE A 21 34.80 -2.75 9.29
C ILE A 21 33.32 -3.15 9.35
N PHE A 22 32.84 -3.57 10.51
CA PHE A 22 31.44 -3.93 10.70
C PHE A 22 30.50 -2.75 10.42
N THR A 23 30.82 -1.55 10.94
CA THR A 23 30.02 -0.35 10.68
C THR A 23 30.02 0.01 9.19
N ILE A 24 31.17 -0.06 8.51
CA ILE A 24 31.26 0.19 7.07
C ILE A 24 30.39 -0.81 6.32
N ILE A 25 30.57 -2.12 6.53
CA ILE A 25 29.78 -3.16 5.86
C ILE A 25 28.27 -2.98 6.12
N TYR A 26 27.89 -2.74 7.37
CA TYR A 26 26.49 -2.54 7.75
C TYR A 26 25.90 -1.30 7.06
N SER A 27 26.60 -0.17 7.10
CA SER A 27 26.16 1.08 6.45
C SER A 27 26.11 0.95 4.93
N SER A 28 27.08 0.28 4.30
CA SER A 28 27.08 -0.02 2.87
C SER A 28 25.91 -0.91 2.48
N ASN A 29 25.60 -1.94 3.28
CA ASN A 29 24.46 -2.81 3.01
C ASN A 29 23.13 -2.06 3.11
N GLN A 30 22.97 -1.20 4.12
CA GLN A 30 21.79 -0.33 4.23
C GLN A 30 21.67 0.64 3.05
N TYR A 31 22.78 1.27 2.64
CA TYR A 31 22.81 2.13 1.47
C TYR A 31 22.42 1.38 0.19
N ILE A 32 22.97 0.18 -0.02
CA ILE A 32 22.65 -0.66 -1.18
C ILE A 32 21.17 -1.03 -1.21
N ASN A 33 20.57 -1.40 -0.07
CA ASN A 33 19.15 -1.75 -0.01
C ASN A 33 18.22 -0.56 -0.27
N LEU A 34 18.67 0.67 -0.02
CA LEU A 34 17.87 1.87 -0.32
C LEU A 34 17.80 2.18 -1.83
N TYR A 35 18.86 1.89 -2.59
CA TYR A 35 18.99 2.27 -4.00
C TYR A 35 18.85 1.11 -4.99
N ILE A 36 19.20 -0.12 -4.60
CA ILE A 36 19.01 -1.33 -5.41
C ILE A 36 17.83 -2.12 -4.80
N PRO A 37 16.71 -2.27 -5.52
CA PRO A 37 15.54 -3.01 -5.03
C PRO A 37 15.79 -4.53 -5.00
N ASP A 38 14.93 -5.25 -4.29
CA ASP A 38 14.95 -6.73 -4.25
C ASP A 38 14.42 -7.35 -5.55
N GLU A 39 13.56 -6.63 -6.26
CA GLU A 39 12.99 -7.02 -7.55
C GLU A 39 13.11 -5.84 -8.54
N ILE A 40 13.48 -6.15 -9.77
CA ILE A 40 13.47 -5.23 -10.91
C ILE A 40 12.52 -5.81 -11.95
N LYS A 41 11.60 -4.99 -12.46
CA LYS A 41 10.76 -5.37 -13.59
C LYS A 41 11.31 -4.81 -14.90
N LEU A 42 11.10 -5.55 -15.99
CA LEU A 42 11.41 -5.12 -17.36
C LEU A 42 10.16 -5.29 -18.22
N MET A 43 9.94 -4.39 -19.17
CA MET A 43 8.88 -4.57 -20.16
C MET A 43 9.37 -5.39 -21.35
N GLU A 44 8.60 -6.41 -21.73
CA GLU A 44 8.87 -7.20 -22.93
C GLU A 44 9.03 -6.31 -24.17
N GLY A 45 10.13 -6.51 -24.88
CA GLY A 45 10.47 -5.80 -26.12
C GLY A 45 11.03 -4.39 -25.91
N ARG A 46 11.03 -3.84 -24.68
CA ARG A 46 11.48 -2.47 -24.42
C ARG A 46 12.95 -2.44 -24.00
N ILE A 47 13.68 -1.45 -24.51
CA ILE A 47 15.02 -1.12 -24.00
C ILE A 47 14.82 -0.27 -22.76
N GLU A 48 15.25 -0.81 -21.62
CA GLU A 48 15.19 -0.13 -20.33
C GLU A 48 16.54 0.51 -20.02
N ASN A 49 16.53 1.74 -19.51
CA ASN A 49 17.73 2.42 -19.02
C ASN A 49 17.74 2.36 -17.49
N PHE A 50 18.91 2.04 -16.93
CA PHE A 50 19.13 2.00 -15.50
C PHE A 50 20.28 2.92 -15.12
N ASP A 51 20.05 3.75 -14.12
CA ASP A 51 21.08 4.50 -13.42
C ASP A 51 20.77 4.50 -11.92
N PHE A 52 21.50 3.68 -11.17
CA PHE A 52 21.31 3.61 -9.72
C PHE A 52 21.97 4.78 -8.97
N ASN A 53 22.81 5.58 -9.64
CA ASN A 53 23.57 6.68 -9.04
C ASN A 53 24.33 6.26 -7.76
N ILE A 54 24.95 5.07 -7.80
CA ILE A 54 25.70 4.49 -6.68
C ILE A 54 27.20 4.66 -6.91
N ASN A 55 27.85 5.42 -6.03
CA ASN A 55 29.31 5.58 -6.05
C ASN A 55 30.03 4.43 -5.33
N MET A 56 29.74 3.18 -5.71
CA MET A 56 30.37 1.97 -5.17
C MET A 56 30.68 0.97 -6.32
N PRO A 57 31.78 0.20 -6.24
CA PRO A 57 32.17 -0.76 -7.26
C PRO A 57 31.32 -2.04 -7.16
N LEU A 58 30.07 -1.93 -7.61
CA LEU A 58 29.10 -3.01 -7.62
C LEU A 58 28.97 -3.60 -9.02
N GLU A 59 28.99 -4.92 -9.11
CA GLU A 59 28.79 -5.68 -10.34
C GLU A 59 27.61 -6.63 -10.17
N ALA A 60 26.67 -6.63 -11.12
CA ALA A 60 25.60 -7.60 -11.21
C ALA A 60 25.97 -8.70 -12.20
N LYS A 61 25.86 -9.95 -11.76
CA LYS A 61 25.99 -11.13 -12.60
C LYS A 61 24.63 -11.74 -12.84
N ILE A 62 24.09 -11.61 -14.04
CA ILE A 62 22.81 -12.23 -14.42
C ILE A 62 23.08 -13.69 -14.81
N THR A 63 22.37 -14.61 -14.15
CA THR A 63 22.39 -16.03 -14.50
C THR A 63 21.01 -16.40 -15.01
N SER A 64 20.95 -17.01 -16.19
CA SER A 64 19.69 -17.43 -16.80
C SER A 64 19.83 -18.82 -17.38
N GLU A 65 18.86 -19.69 -17.11
CA GLU A 65 18.80 -21.04 -17.68
C GLU A 65 18.29 -21.03 -19.14
N LYS A 66 17.68 -19.93 -19.60
CA LYS A 66 17.16 -19.72 -20.97
C LYS A 66 17.68 -18.39 -21.55
N GLN A 67 17.58 -18.17 -22.87
CA GLN A 67 17.88 -16.88 -23.52
C GLN A 67 16.87 -15.81 -23.09
N GLY A 68 16.99 -15.29 -21.87
CA GLY A 68 16.07 -14.28 -21.34
C GLY A 68 16.46 -12.85 -21.70
N VAL A 69 17.75 -12.51 -21.55
CA VAL A 69 18.25 -11.17 -21.90
C VAL A 69 18.82 -11.19 -23.31
N VAL A 70 18.29 -10.30 -24.14
CA VAL A 70 18.60 -10.21 -25.57
C VAL A 70 19.81 -9.31 -25.79
N SER A 71 19.85 -8.16 -25.11
CA SER A 71 20.96 -7.22 -25.21
C SER A 71 21.22 -6.50 -23.89
N VAL A 72 22.49 -6.15 -23.68
CA VAL A 72 22.93 -5.19 -22.67
C VAL A 72 23.83 -4.17 -23.35
N ASN A 73 23.57 -2.88 -23.15
CA ASN A 73 24.29 -1.80 -23.83
C ASN A 73 24.36 -2.02 -25.36
N GLU A 74 23.23 -2.40 -25.96
CA GLU A 74 23.06 -2.65 -27.40
C GLU A 74 23.93 -3.77 -27.98
N SER A 75 24.64 -4.53 -27.13
CA SER A 75 25.44 -5.68 -27.54
C SER A 75 24.68 -6.97 -27.27
N ASN A 76 24.55 -7.82 -28.29
CA ASN A 76 24.01 -9.17 -28.14
C ASN A 76 24.90 -9.96 -27.18
N VAL A 77 24.34 -10.42 -26.07
CA VAL A 77 25.14 -11.08 -25.03
C VAL A 77 25.20 -12.60 -25.29
N PRO A 78 26.40 -13.21 -25.35
CA PRO A 78 26.52 -14.66 -25.46
C PRO A 78 25.87 -15.35 -24.26
N GLN A 79 25.33 -16.54 -24.48
CA GLN A 79 24.80 -17.40 -23.43
C GLN A 79 25.88 -17.59 -22.33
N ASP A 80 25.45 -17.45 -21.07
CA ASP A 80 26.08 -17.99 -19.85
C ASP A 80 26.81 -17.04 -18.90
N GLN A 81 26.93 -15.73 -19.16
CA GLN A 81 27.40 -14.78 -18.14
C GLN A 81 27.33 -13.31 -18.55
N ILE A 82 26.32 -12.58 -18.06
CA ILE A 82 26.24 -11.12 -18.23
C ILE A 82 26.81 -10.47 -16.97
N ASN A 83 27.93 -9.73 -17.11
CA ASN A 83 28.46 -8.88 -16.05
C ASN A 83 28.09 -7.43 -16.35
N ILE A 84 27.34 -6.81 -15.46
CA ILE A 84 26.88 -5.42 -15.57
C ILE A 84 27.51 -4.62 -14.44
N SER A 85 28.14 -3.50 -14.80
CA SER A 85 28.63 -2.54 -13.83
C SER A 85 27.46 -1.68 -13.36
N LEU A 86 27.16 -1.66 -12.06
CA LEU A 86 26.04 -0.90 -11.49
C LEU A 86 26.41 0.52 -11.05
N ASN A 87 27.68 0.91 -11.25
CA ASN A 87 28.21 2.24 -10.95
C ASN A 87 28.08 3.23 -12.12
N GLU A 88 27.62 2.77 -13.27
CA GLU A 88 27.44 3.53 -14.51
C GLU A 88 26.06 3.22 -15.07
N SER A 89 25.51 4.13 -15.89
CA SER A 89 24.24 3.89 -16.56
C SER A 89 24.37 2.73 -17.55
N PHE A 90 23.37 1.87 -17.63
CA PHE A 90 23.35 0.74 -18.56
C PHE A 90 21.96 0.55 -19.16
N THR A 91 21.89 -0.15 -20.29
CA THR A 91 20.62 -0.57 -20.89
C THR A 91 20.47 -2.08 -20.89
N ILE A 92 19.22 -2.55 -20.78
CA ILE A 92 18.87 -3.96 -20.85
C ILE A 92 17.59 -4.13 -21.65
N GLN A 93 17.51 -5.20 -22.43
CA GLN A 93 16.30 -5.56 -23.16
C GLN A 93 16.06 -7.07 -23.05
N SER A 94 14.81 -7.44 -22.79
CA SER A 94 14.31 -8.81 -22.91
C SER A 94 13.15 -8.83 -23.90
N ASN A 95 13.03 -9.91 -24.68
CA ASN A 95 11.91 -10.14 -25.60
C ASN A 95 11.05 -11.34 -25.19
N GLU A 96 11.31 -11.93 -24.01
CA GLU A 96 10.51 -13.05 -23.50
C GLU A 96 10.11 -12.77 -22.06
N VAL A 97 8.81 -12.88 -21.78
CA VAL A 97 8.25 -12.89 -20.43
C VAL A 97 8.84 -14.06 -19.64
N ASN A 98 9.61 -13.76 -18.60
CA ASN A 98 10.28 -14.74 -17.76
C ASN A 98 10.79 -14.12 -16.46
N GLU A 99 11.19 -14.98 -15.52
CA GLU A 99 11.87 -14.59 -14.30
C GLU A 99 13.34 -15.01 -14.36
N MET A 100 14.22 -14.13 -13.88
CA MET A 100 15.67 -14.31 -13.84
C MET A 100 16.24 -13.82 -12.51
N THR A 101 17.51 -14.14 -12.25
CA THR A 101 18.20 -13.71 -11.03
C THR A 101 19.51 -13.01 -11.34
N ALA A 102 19.68 -11.82 -10.76
CA ALA A 102 20.90 -11.03 -10.82
C ALA A 102 21.62 -11.07 -9.46
N ASN A 103 22.83 -11.60 -9.45
CA ASN A 103 23.67 -11.66 -8.25
C ASN A 103 24.55 -10.41 -8.16
N VAL A 104 24.28 -9.53 -7.22
CA VAL A 104 25.04 -8.30 -6.98
C VAL A 104 26.23 -8.58 -6.06
N LYS A 105 27.42 -8.21 -6.53
CA LYS A 105 28.68 -8.39 -5.83
C LYS A 105 29.43 -7.07 -5.67
N LEU A 106 30.04 -6.89 -4.51
CA LEU A 106 30.99 -5.82 -4.25
C LEU A 106 32.39 -6.24 -4.73
N PHE A 107 33.04 -5.39 -5.53
CA PHE A 107 34.31 -5.67 -6.22
C PHE A 107 34.28 -6.94 -7.09
N GLY A 108 33.10 -7.37 -7.56
CA GLY A 108 32.93 -8.61 -8.31
C GLY A 108 33.10 -9.91 -7.51
N ILE A 109 33.44 -9.84 -6.21
CA ILE A 109 33.84 -11.01 -5.41
C ILE A 109 32.89 -11.26 -4.24
N ILE A 110 32.54 -10.22 -3.48
CA ILE A 110 31.78 -10.36 -2.23
C ILE A 110 30.29 -10.31 -2.57
N PRO A 111 29.52 -11.41 -2.43
CA PRO A 111 28.09 -11.37 -2.66
C PRO A 111 27.41 -10.45 -1.64
N ILE A 112 26.60 -9.52 -2.12
CA ILE A 112 25.88 -8.56 -1.28
C ILE A 112 24.38 -8.80 -1.32
N LYS A 113 23.83 -9.01 -2.51
CA LYS A 113 22.39 -9.05 -2.73
C LYS A 113 22.04 -9.91 -3.93
N GLU A 114 20.94 -10.64 -3.81
CA GLU A 114 20.29 -11.31 -4.93
C GLU A 114 19.08 -10.47 -5.34
N VAL A 115 18.96 -10.17 -6.62
CA VAL A 115 17.87 -9.35 -7.18
C VAL A 115 17.08 -10.19 -8.17
N LYS A 116 15.77 -10.28 -7.96
CA LYS A 116 14.85 -10.91 -8.92
C LYS A 116 14.66 -9.96 -10.10
N VAL A 117 14.74 -10.48 -11.31
CA VAL A 117 14.43 -9.71 -12.53
C VAL A 117 13.22 -10.37 -13.19
N ASP A 118 12.12 -9.65 -13.26
CA ASP A 118 10.83 -10.14 -13.77
C ASP A 118 10.45 -9.39 -15.05
N VAL A 119 10.47 -10.10 -16.18
CA VAL A 119 10.09 -9.54 -17.48
C VAL A 119 8.59 -9.72 -17.65
N ILE A 120 7.87 -8.61 -17.71
CA ILE A 120 6.41 -8.59 -17.78
C ILE A 120 5.92 -8.13 -19.17
N PRO A 121 4.70 -8.50 -19.57
CA PRO A 121 4.08 -7.97 -20.78
C PRO A 121 3.93 -6.45 -20.74
N GLN A 122 3.89 -5.83 -21.92
CA GLN A 122 3.50 -4.42 -22.03
C GLN A 122 2.12 -4.21 -21.43
N THR A 123 2.04 -3.29 -20.48
CA THR A 123 0.82 -3.04 -19.72
C THR A 123 0.42 -1.58 -19.91
N GLU A 124 -0.82 -1.38 -20.34
CA GLU A 124 -1.45 -0.06 -20.47
C GLU A 124 -2.76 -0.05 -19.67
N ILE A 125 -3.00 1.02 -18.93
CA ILE A 125 -4.18 1.20 -18.07
C ILE A 125 -4.71 2.63 -18.21
N ILE A 126 -5.99 2.82 -17.95
CA ILE A 126 -6.64 4.13 -18.05
C ILE A 126 -6.38 4.90 -16.74
N PRO A 127 -5.77 6.11 -16.78
CA PRO A 127 -5.64 6.96 -15.60
C PRO A 127 -7.00 7.59 -15.28
N ALA A 128 -7.65 7.12 -14.22
CA ALA A 128 -9.01 7.51 -13.86
C ALA A 128 -9.05 8.87 -13.16
N GLY A 129 -8.46 8.99 -11.98
CA GLY A 129 -8.50 10.23 -11.18
C GLY A 129 -9.91 10.61 -10.70
N LEU A 130 -10.84 9.64 -10.72
CA LEU A 130 -12.24 9.84 -10.34
C LEU A 130 -12.40 9.69 -8.83
N THR A 131 -12.97 10.70 -8.19
CA THR A 131 -13.36 10.64 -6.77
C THR A 131 -14.65 9.84 -6.62
N VAL A 132 -14.62 8.86 -5.72
CA VAL A 132 -15.69 7.88 -5.51
C VAL A 132 -15.98 7.70 -4.02
N GLY A 133 -17.20 7.26 -3.74
CA GLY A 133 -17.57 6.76 -2.43
C GLY A 133 -17.15 5.29 -2.34
N VAL A 134 -16.53 4.92 -1.23
CA VAL A 134 -16.15 3.56 -0.94
C VAL A 134 -16.92 3.12 0.30
N ILE A 135 -17.65 2.02 0.19
CA ILE A 135 -18.28 1.35 1.33
C ILE A 135 -17.76 -0.08 1.34
N VAL A 136 -17.22 -0.55 2.47
CA VAL A 136 -16.75 -1.92 2.61
C VAL A 136 -17.31 -2.54 3.88
N SER A 137 -17.65 -3.82 3.78
CA SER A 137 -18.10 -4.66 4.89
C SER A 137 -16.95 -5.56 5.33
N THR A 138 -16.84 -5.80 6.63
CA THR A 138 -15.75 -6.60 7.18
C THR A 138 -16.04 -8.10 7.18
N GLU A 139 -14.99 -8.92 7.18
CA GLU A 139 -15.10 -10.38 7.35
C GLU A 139 -15.46 -10.71 8.81
N GLY A 140 -16.74 -10.63 9.14
CA GLY A 140 -17.24 -10.70 10.52
C GLY A 140 -17.25 -9.34 11.21
N VAL A 141 -17.44 -9.31 12.53
CA VAL A 141 -17.61 -8.08 13.30
C VAL A 141 -16.33 -7.77 14.08
N MET A 142 -15.67 -6.65 13.77
CA MET A 142 -14.44 -6.21 14.43
C MET A 142 -14.72 -5.66 15.84
N VAL A 143 -13.94 -6.10 16.82
CA VAL A 143 -13.93 -5.54 18.18
C VAL A 143 -13.00 -4.33 18.24
N LEU A 144 -13.53 -3.18 18.66
CA LEU A 144 -12.78 -1.94 18.87
C LEU A 144 -12.26 -1.81 20.30
N GLY A 145 -12.96 -2.41 21.27
CA GLY A 145 -12.58 -2.36 22.68
C GLY A 145 -13.56 -3.12 23.58
N THR A 146 -13.18 -3.26 24.83
CA THR A 146 -13.97 -3.91 25.90
C THR A 146 -14.16 -2.93 27.06
N GLY A 147 -15.21 -3.12 27.85
CA GLY A 147 -15.52 -2.26 29.00
C GLY A 147 -16.67 -2.76 29.85
N GLU A 148 -17.04 -1.94 30.84
CA GLU A 148 -18.02 -2.29 31.86
C GLU A 148 -19.46 -2.34 31.35
N VAL A 149 -20.20 -3.35 31.81
CA VAL A 149 -21.65 -3.47 31.73
C VAL A 149 -22.21 -3.40 33.13
N LYS A 150 -23.09 -2.43 33.38
CA LYS A 150 -23.82 -2.36 34.65
C LYS A 150 -25.03 -3.29 34.60
N GLY A 151 -24.98 -4.38 35.34
CA GLY A 151 -26.07 -5.34 35.47
C GLY A 151 -27.28 -4.76 36.20
N ASP A 152 -28.45 -5.39 35.99
CA ASP A 152 -29.70 -4.99 36.65
C ASP A 152 -29.69 -5.27 38.17
N ASP A 153 -28.75 -6.09 38.63
CA ASP A 153 -28.41 -6.28 40.05
C ASP A 153 -27.64 -5.08 40.66
N GLY A 154 -27.26 -4.10 39.83
CA GLY A 154 -26.51 -2.91 40.20
C GLY A 154 -25.00 -3.10 40.24
N ILE A 155 -24.48 -4.26 39.86
CA ILE A 155 -23.04 -4.60 39.85
C ILE A 155 -22.46 -4.29 38.46
N SER A 156 -21.23 -3.77 38.41
CA SER A 156 -20.47 -3.64 37.16
C SER A 156 -19.76 -4.95 36.83
N TYR A 157 -19.90 -5.40 35.60
CA TYR A 157 -19.26 -6.60 35.03
C TYR A 157 -18.42 -6.24 33.81
N GLU A 158 -17.37 -7.01 33.54
CA GLU A 158 -16.53 -6.86 32.34
C GLU A 158 -16.40 -8.21 31.63
N PRO A 159 -17.49 -8.74 31.02
CA PRO A 159 -17.54 -10.14 30.59
C PRO A 159 -16.56 -10.47 29.47
N ALA A 160 -16.20 -9.50 28.62
CA ALA A 160 -15.24 -9.69 27.54
C ALA A 160 -13.77 -9.38 27.91
N THR A 161 -13.51 -8.81 29.10
CA THR A 161 -12.17 -8.35 29.48
C THR A 161 -11.19 -9.52 29.64
N GLY A 162 -10.04 -9.40 28.99
CA GLY A 162 -9.02 -10.45 28.95
C GLY A 162 -9.32 -11.60 27.98
N ILE A 163 -10.51 -11.61 27.36
CA ILE A 163 -10.94 -12.62 26.39
C ILE A 163 -10.85 -12.04 24.97
N LEU A 164 -11.54 -10.92 24.72
CA LEU A 164 -11.51 -10.18 23.46
C LEU A 164 -10.52 -9.03 23.53
N LYS A 165 -9.96 -8.67 22.37
CA LYS A 165 -8.99 -7.60 22.18
C LYS A 165 -9.40 -6.74 20.98
N SER A 166 -9.01 -5.48 21.01
CA SER A 166 -9.14 -4.61 19.85
C SER A 166 -8.43 -5.23 18.63
N GLY A 167 -9.12 -5.30 17.50
CA GLY A 167 -8.64 -5.95 16.27
C GLY A 167 -9.09 -7.40 16.08
N ASP A 168 -9.74 -8.02 17.07
CA ASP A 168 -10.37 -9.33 16.87
C ASP A 168 -11.59 -9.20 15.96
N TYR A 169 -11.80 -10.19 15.08
CA TYR A 169 -13.05 -10.31 14.31
C TYR A 169 -13.89 -11.45 14.86
N ILE A 170 -15.12 -11.19 15.28
CA ILE A 170 -16.10 -12.21 15.63
C ILE A 170 -16.74 -12.71 14.33
N THR A 171 -16.49 -13.96 13.96
CA THR A 171 -16.99 -14.55 12.71
C THR A 171 -18.14 -15.52 12.95
N LYS A 172 -18.23 -16.11 14.15
CA LYS A 172 -19.33 -16.99 14.54
C LYS A 172 -19.71 -16.83 16.00
N ALA A 173 -20.98 -17.11 16.29
CA ALA A 173 -21.52 -17.29 17.62
C ALA A 173 -22.24 -18.64 17.69
N ASP A 174 -21.71 -19.56 18.50
CA ASP A 174 -21.94 -21.00 18.45
C ASP A 174 -21.77 -21.55 17.01
N ASN A 175 -22.88 -21.94 16.36
CA ASN A 175 -22.88 -22.48 15.00
C ASN A 175 -23.36 -21.46 13.95
N ASN A 176 -23.67 -20.23 14.35
CA ASN A 176 -24.18 -19.20 13.44
C ASN A 176 -23.04 -18.31 12.97
N THR A 177 -22.95 -18.13 11.65
CA THR A 177 -22.07 -17.10 11.06
C THR A 177 -22.62 -15.73 11.43
N ILE A 178 -21.72 -14.83 11.84
CA ILE A 178 -22.04 -13.45 12.19
C ILE A 178 -21.33 -12.56 11.17
N GLN A 179 -22.10 -11.77 10.42
CA GLN A 179 -21.60 -10.84 9.41
C GLN A 179 -21.89 -9.37 9.73
N SER A 180 -22.88 -9.10 10.59
CA SER A 180 -23.25 -7.75 10.98
C SER A 180 -23.33 -7.57 12.50
N LYS A 181 -23.20 -6.31 12.94
CA LYS A 181 -23.41 -5.93 14.34
C LYS A 181 -24.85 -6.22 14.78
N GLU A 182 -25.82 -6.08 13.87
CA GLU A 182 -27.22 -6.41 14.12
C GLU A 182 -27.40 -7.90 14.42
N GLU A 183 -26.86 -8.78 13.57
CA GLU A 183 -26.88 -10.24 13.79
C GLU A 183 -26.24 -10.63 15.12
N LEU A 184 -25.09 -10.01 15.44
CA LEU A 184 -24.39 -10.25 16.71
C LEU A 184 -25.28 -9.87 17.90
N VAL A 185 -25.89 -8.69 17.86
CA VAL A 185 -26.77 -8.19 18.93
C VAL A 185 -28.02 -9.04 19.06
N GLU A 186 -28.69 -9.38 17.96
CA GLU A 186 -29.86 -10.26 17.96
C GLU A 186 -29.53 -11.62 18.59
N TYR A 187 -28.42 -12.22 18.17
CA TYR A 187 -27.99 -13.51 18.70
C TYR A 187 -27.67 -13.49 20.19
N ILE A 188 -26.94 -12.46 20.67
CA ILE A 188 -26.62 -12.29 22.10
C ILE A 188 -27.91 -12.19 22.93
N ASN A 189 -28.91 -11.45 22.44
CA ASN A 189 -30.17 -11.28 23.15
C ASN A 189 -31.04 -12.56 23.11
N GLU A 190 -31.02 -13.32 22.02
CA GLU A 190 -31.70 -14.61 21.94
C GLU A 190 -31.11 -15.62 22.93
N LYS A 191 -29.78 -15.65 23.05
CA LYS A 191 -29.08 -16.56 23.97
C LYS A 191 -29.37 -16.24 25.44
N GLY A 192 -29.49 -14.96 25.79
CA GLY A 192 -29.67 -14.51 27.15
C GLY A 192 -28.43 -14.66 28.02
N ASP A 193 -28.58 -15.24 29.21
CA ASP A 193 -27.49 -15.49 30.18
C ASP A 193 -26.70 -16.79 29.89
N GLY A 194 -26.97 -17.45 28.77
CA GLY A 194 -26.24 -18.63 28.34
C GLY A 194 -24.82 -18.31 27.86
N GLU A 195 -23.85 -19.18 28.17
CA GLU A 195 -22.50 -19.10 27.60
C GLU A 195 -22.54 -19.26 26.07
N ILE A 196 -21.89 -18.35 25.36
CA ILE A 196 -21.75 -18.36 23.90
C ILE A 196 -20.31 -18.76 23.56
N ASN A 197 -20.14 -19.72 22.65
CA ASN A 197 -18.86 -20.04 22.04
C ASN A 197 -18.66 -19.16 20.79
N PHE A 198 -17.83 -18.14 20.89
CA PHE A 198 -17.46 -17.32 19.74
C PHE A 198 -16.26 -17.89 19.00
N THR A 199 -16.36 -17.97 17.67
CA THR A 199 -15.16 -18.09 16.82
C THR A 199 -14.69 -16.69 16.48
N ILE A 200 -13.42 -16.41 16.82
CA ILE A 200 -12.77 -15.14 16.52
C ILE A 200 -11.55 -15.34 15.62
N LYS A 201 -11.24 -14.35 14.79
CA LYS A 201 -9.99 -14.27 14.02
C LYS A 201 -9.09 -13.20 14.65
N ARG A 202 -7.94 -13.64 15.18
CA ARG A 202 -6.93 -12.79 15.82
C ARG A 202 -5.58 -13.03 15.15
N ASP A 203 -4.93 -11.97 14.66
CA ASP A 203 -3.66 -12.05 13.94
C ASP A 203 -3.70 -13.09 12.78
N GLY A 204 -4.85 -13.18 12.12
CA GLY A 204 -5.10 -14.13 11.02
C GLY A 204 -5.39 -15.58 11.45
N GLN A 205 -5.39 -15.89 12.75
CA GLN A 205 -5.67 -17.23 13.26
C GLN A 205 -7.06 -17.31 13.91
N GLU A 206 -7.77 -18.40 13.64
CA GLU A 206 -9.04 -18.70 14.29
C GLU A 206 -8.83 -19.23 15.71
N GLN A 207 -9.63 -18.71 16.65
CA GLN A 207 -9.64 -19.09 18.06
C GLN A 207 -11.08 -19.19 18.53
N ASN A 208 -11.37 -20.14 19.41
CA ASN A 208 -12.67 -20.22 20.07
C ASN A 208 -12.57 -19.67 21.49
N VAL A 209 -13.50 -18.79 21.86
CA VAL A 209 -13.60 -18.19 23.18
C VAL A 209 -15.03 -18.30 23.70
N ASN A 210 -15.17 -18.46 25.01
CA ASN A 210 -16.48 -18.52 25.65
C ASN A 210 -16.74 -17.23 26.42
N ILE A 211 -17.92 -16.64 26.22
CA ILE A 211 -18.33 -15.43 26.95
C ILE A 211 -19.81 -15.56 27.33
N THR A 212 -20.12 -15.21 28.57
CA THR A 212 -21.49 -15.15 29.08
C THR A 212 -21.99 -13.70 29.05
N PRO A 213 -23.09 -13.38 28.34
CA PRO A 213 -23.68 -12.05 28.36
C PRO A 213 -24.26 -11.68 29.72
N ILE A 214 -24.30 -10.37 30.00
CA ILE A 214 -24.88 -9.80 31.22
C ILE A 214 -26.14 -9.01 30.86
N GLU A 215 -27.24 -9.29 31.57
CA GLU A 215 -28.47 -8.52 31.45
C GLU A 215 -28.30 -7.10 32.01
N SER A 216 -28.61 -6.10 31.19
CA SER A 216 -28.47 -4.68 31.50
C SER A 216 -29.60 -3.89 30.81
N ASN A 217 -30.53 -3.36 31.59
CA ASN A 217 -31.67 -2.56 31.14
C ASN A 217 -32.54 -3.31 30.10
N GLY A 218 -32.84 -4.59 30.36
CA GLY A 218 -33.69 -5.42 29.51
C GLY A 218 -33.06 -5.90 28.20
N SER A 219 -31.73 -5.82 28.07
CA SER A 219 -30.97 -6.46 26.98
C SER A 219 -29.67 -7.08 27.49
N TYR A 220 -29.18 -8.07 26.76
CA TYR A 220 -27.94 -8.77 27.09
C TYR A 220 -26.74 -8.14 26.40
N LYS A 221 -25.64 -7.97 27.14
CA LYS A 221 -24.44 -7.25 26.68
C LYS A 221 -23.15 -7.98 27.04
N LEU A 222 -22.17 -7.87 26.14
CA LEU A 222 -20.80 -8.35 26.34
C LEU A 222 -19.83 -7.24 26.76
N GLY A 223 -20.28 -5.98 26.84
CA GLY A 223 -19.40 -4.85 27.15
C GLY A 223 -18.33 -4.62 26.08
N ILE A 224 -18.70 -4.72 24.79
CA ILE A 224 -17.79 -4.52 23.67
C ILE A 224 -18.29 -3.42 22.74
N TRP A 225 -17.34 -2.70 22.15
CA TRP A 225 -17.60 -1.82 21.00
C TRP A 225 -17.19 -2.56 19.74
N VAL A 226 -18.05 -2.50 18.73
CA VAL A 226 -17.86 -3.24 17.49
C VAL A 226 -18.09 -2.38 16.25
N ARG A 227 -17.51 -2.82 15.13
CA ARG A 227 -17.66 -2.25 13.79
C ARG A 227 -17.72 -3.39 12.77
N ASP A 228 -18.62 -3.30 11.80
CA ASP A 228 -18.84 -4.29 10.75
C ASP A 228 -18.77 -3.69 9.33
N ASP A 229 -18.77 -2.36 9.23
CA ASP A 229 -18.62 -1.62 8.00
C ASP A 229 -17.70 -0.39 8.17
N THR A 230 -17.19 0.11 7.05
CA THR A 230 -16.58 1.44 6.99
C THR A 230 -16.85 2.08 5.65
N GLN A 231 -16.92 3.41 5.65
CA GLN A 231 -17.13 4.20 4.45
C GLN A 231 -16.18 5.39 4.40
N GLY A 232 -15.89 5.86 3.19
CA GLY A 232 -15.06 7.02 2.98
C GLY A 232 -15.10 7.50 1.54
N ILE A 233 -14.42 8.61 1.30
CA ILE A 233 -14.21 9.16 -0.04
C ILE A 233 -12.77 8.88 -0.44
N GLY A 234 -12.60 8.38 -1.65
CA GLY A 234 -11.31 8.03 -2.22
C GLY A 234 -11.25 8.37 -3.69
N THR A 235 -10.11 8.08 -4.32
CA THR A 235 -9.93 8.26 -5.76
C THR A 235 -9.57 6.93 -6.42
N VAL A 236 -10.23 6.62 -7.53
CA VAL A 236 -9.84 5.53 -8.42
C VAL A 236 -8.59 5.97 -9.16
N THR A 237 -7.53 5.20 -8.99
CA THR A 237 -6.25 5.44 -9.66
C THR A 237 -6.37 5.03 -11.12
N TYR A 238 -6.60 3.76 -11.37
CA TYR A 238 -6.62 3.24 -12.73
C TYR A 238 -7.78 2.29 -12.95
N VAL A 239 -8.12 2.13 -14.23
CA VAL A 239 -8.97 1.04 -14.73
C VAL A 239 -8.19 0.28 -15.77
N ASP A 240 -8.14 -1.04 -15.66
CA ASP A 240 -7.62 -1.92 -16.71
C ASP A 240 -8.76 -2.23 -17.69
N PRO A 241 -8.70 -1.74 -18.93
CA PRO A 241 -9.76 -1.93 -19.91
C PRO A 241 -9.89 -3.38 -20.42
N ILE A 242 -8.85 -4.21 -20.25
CA ILE A 242 -8.81 -5.59 -20.72
C ILE A 242 -9.45 -6.50 -19.67
N SER A 243 -8.96 -6.44 -18.43
CA SER A 243 -9.47 -7.28 -17.34
C SER A 243 -10.75 -6.73 -16.70
N LYS A 244 -11.11 -5.47 -16.96
CA LYS A 244 -12.20 -4.73 -16.32
C LYS A 244 -12.06 -4.63 -14.81
N THR A 245 -10.83 -4.46 -14.35
CA THR A 245 -10.51 -4.26 -12.93
C THR A 245 -10.06 -2.83 -12.64
N PHE A 246 -10.05 -2.44 -11.38
CA PHE A 246 -9.52 -1.14 -10.93
C PHE A 246 -8.55 -1.28 -9.76
N GLY A 247 -7.74 -0.23 -9.58
CA GLY A 247 -7.06 0.05 -8.31
C GLY A 247 -7.36 1.46 -7.81
N ALA A 248 -7.54 1.62 -6.51
CA ALA A 248 -7.90 2.90 -5.87
C ALA A 248 -7.15 3.14 -4.55
N LEU A 249 -7.20 4.38 -4.06
CA LEU A 249 -6.56 4.91 -2.83
C LEU A 249 -5.02 4.94 -2.81
N GLY A 250 -4.34 3.95 -3.39
CA GLY A 250 -2.88 3.84 -3.28
C GLY A 250 -2.38 3.51 -1.85
N HIS A 251 -3.28 3.30 -0.89
CA HIS A 251 -3.02 2.71 0.41
C HIS A 251 -4.24 1.91 0.90
N GLY A 252 -4.02 1.01 1.84
CA GLY A 252 -5.11 0.23 2.44
C GLY A 252 -6.06 1.04 3.32
N ILE A 253 -7.31 0.60 3.39
CA ILE A 253 -8.28 1.09 4.37
C ILE A 253 -7.90 0.51 5.73
N THR A 254 -7.53 1.39 6.65
CA THR A 254 -7.19 1.02 8.02
C THR A 254 -8.25 1.51 8.98
N ASP A 255 -8.43 0.78 10.08
CA ASP A 255 -9.33 1.17 11.14
C ASP A 255 -8.76 2.38 11.91
N ALA A 256 -9.60 3.38 12.16
CA ALA A 256 -9.17 4.64 12.75
C ALA A 256 -8.62 4.47 14.19
N ASP A 257 -9.12 3.47 14.92
CA ASP A 257 -8.86 3.26 16.34
C ASP A 257 -7.66 2.31 16.56
N THR A 258 -7.61 1.22 15.79
CA THR A 258 -6.58 0.17 15.89
C THR A 258 -5.40 0.38 14.94
N LYS A 259 -5.56 1.19 13.88
CA LYS A 259 -4.61 1.38 12.78
C LYS A 259 -4.30 0.11 11.98
N GLN A 260 -5.06 -0.97 12.19
CA GLN A 260 -4.89 -2.22 11.47
C GLN A 260 -5.58 -2.15 10.11
N LEU A 261 -5.03 -2.86 9.13
CA LEU A 261 -5.68 -3.07 7.84
C LEU A 261 -7.00 -3.82 8.06
N ILE A 262 -8.07 -3.32 7.47
CA ILE A 262 -9.39 -3.93 7.60
C ILE A 262 -9.48 -5.16 6.68
N ASN A 263 -9.86 -6.30 7.25
CA ASN A 263 -10.19 -7.51 6.50
C ASN A 263 -11.60 -7.33 5.94
N ILE A 264 -11.69 -7.11 4.64
CA ILE A 264 -12.98 -6.92 3.96
C ILE A 264 -13.53 -8.25 3.47
N LEU A 265 -14.86 -8.39 3.53
CA LEU A 265 -15.59 -9.47 2.87
C LEU A 265 -15.91 -9.05 1.42
N GLU A 266 -16.50 -7.87 1.29
CA GLU A 266 -16.89 -7.25 0.03
C GLU A 266 -17.06 -5.73 0.23
N GLY A 267 -17.24 -5.01 -0.86
CA GLY A 267 -17.62 -3.60 -0.82
C GLY A 267 -18.01 -3.07 -2.18
N ASP A 268 -18.36 -1.80 -2.22
CA ASP A 268 -18.84 -1.11 -3.40
C ASP A 268 -18.06 0.19 -3.64
N LEU A 269 -17.76 0.43 -4.92
CA LEU A 269 -17.47 1.77 -5.42
C LEU A 269 -18.77 2.41 -5.88
N LEU A 270 -19.08 3.58 -5.34
CA LEU A 270 -20.31 4.30 -5.58
C LEU A 270 -20.03 5.72 -6.07
N GLU A 271 -20.94 6.26 -6.86
CA GLU A 271 -20.92 7.67 -7.21
C GLU A 271 -20.94 8.53 -5.94
N THR A 272 -20.07 9.54 -5.92
CA THR A 272 -20.03 10.56 -4.88
C THR A 272 -20.28 11.92 -5.50
N LYS A 273 -21.13 12.71 -4.84
CA LYS A 273 -21.29 14.12 -5.15
C LYS A 273 -20.48 14.95 -4.18
N ILE A 274 -19.52 15.73 -4.67
CA ILE A 274 -18.71 16.59 -3.81
C ILE A 274 -19.59 17.75 -3.34
N THR A 275 -19.58 18.01 -2.03
CA THR A 275 -20.41 19.04 -1.40
C THR A 275 -19.59 20.22 -0.93
N SER A 276 -18.39 19.97 -0.41
CA SER A 276 -17.49 21.00 0.07
C SER A 276 -16.06 20.49 0.15
N ILE A 277 -15.12 21.44 0.22
CA ILE A 277 -13.70 21.17 0.42
C ILE A 277 -13.27 21.95 1.66
N THR A 278 -12.76 21.24 2.65
CA THR A 278 -12.04 21.85 3.78
C THR A 278 -10.58 21.97 3.38
N LYS A 279 -10.06 23.20 3.32
CA LYS A 279 -8.66 23.43 2.96
C LYS A 279 -7.71 22.91 4.03
N GLY A 280 -6.58 22.34 3.60
CA GLY A 280 -5.51 21.91 4.48
C GLY A 280 -4.86 23.07 5.24
N GLN A 281 -4.44 22.79 6.47
CA GLN A 281 -3.75 23.74 7.33
C GLN A 281 -2.63 23.02 8.06
N LYS A 282 -1.66 23.80 8.57
CA LYS A 282 -0.56 23.23 9.34
C LYS A 282 -1.09 22.49 10.58
N GLY A 283 -0.82 21.19 10.65
CA GLY A 283 -1.30 20.31 11.71
C GLY A 283 -2.64 19.63 11.42
N PHE A 284 -3.37 20.07 10.39
CA PHE A 284 -4.71 19.59 10.06
C PHE A 284 -4.82 19.34 8.54
N PRO A 285 -4.76 18.07 8.10
CA PRO A 285 -5.09 17.72 6.72
C PRO A 285 -6.45 18.29 6.33
N GLY A 286 -6.55 18.83 5.12
CA GLY A 286 -7.85 19.18 4.57
C GLY A 286 -8.60 17.94 4.11
N GLU A 287 -9.84 18.11 3.66
CA GLU A 287 -10.74 17.01 3.33
C GLU A 287 -11.70 17.39 2.20
N ILE A 288 -11.91 16.46 1.26
CA ILE A 288 -13.02 16.48 0.32
C ILE A 288 -14.23 15.84 1.00
N SER A 289 -15.29 16.61 1.21
CA SER A 289 -16.53 16.11 1.81
C SER A 289 -17.61 15.99 0.73
N GLY A 290 -18.29 14.86 0.72
CA GLY A 290 -19.28 14.53 -0.30
C GLY A 290 -20.38 13.61 0.23
N MET A 291 -21.42 13.45 -0.58
CA MET A 291 -22.51 12.53 -0.31
C MET A 291 -22.33 11.30 -1.20
N ILE A 292 -22.23 10.12 -0.57
CA ILE A 292 -22.23 8.83 -1.26
C ILE A 292 -23.67 8.49 -1.61
N ILE A 293 -23.96 8.26 -2.89
CA ILE A 293 -25.31 7.95 -3.36
C ILE A 293 -25.51 6.43 -3.36
N ASN A 294 -25.96 5.90 -2.23
CA ASN A 294 -26.13 4.46 -2.01
C ASN A 294 -27.42 3.91 -2.68
N ASP A 295 -27.39 3.81 -4.02
CA ASP A 295 -28.39 3.14 -4.86
C ASP A 295 -27.64 2.29 -5.89
N SER A 296 -28.13 1.08 -6.17
CA SER A 296 -27.50 0.13 -7.09
C SER A 296 -27.29 0.69 -8.49
N LYS A 297 -28.08 1.69 -8.91
CA LYS A 297 -27.88 2.38 -10.19
C LYS A 297 -26.62 3.26 -10.25
N ASN A 298 -26.10 3.65 -9.09
CA ASN A 298 -24.91 4.51 -8.97
C ASN A 298 -23.67 3.71 -8.58
N LYS A 299 -23.75 2.37 -8.63
CA LYS A 299 -22.60 1.48 -8.47
C LYS A 299 -21.67 1.62 -9.68
N LEU A 300 -20.40 1.85 -9.38
CA LEU A 300 -19.30 2.01 -10.32
C LEU A 300 -18.37 0.80 -10.34
N GLY A 301 -18.43 -0.05 -9.32
CA GLY A 301 -17.62 -1.26 -9.21
C GLY A 301 -17.83 -1.99 -7.88
N THR A 302 -17.25 -3.18 -7.77
CA THR A 302 -17.25 -4.00 -6.55
C THR A 302 -15.83 -4.08 -6.01
N VAL A 303 -15.64 -3.83 -4.72
CA VAL A 303 -14.37 -3.98 -4.01
C VAL A 303 -14.28 -5.41 -3.48
N SER A 304 -13.21 -6.12 -3.83
CA SER A 304 -12.97 -7.50 -3.38
C SER A 304 -11.67 -7.67 -2.60
N LYS A 305 -10.74 -6.70 -2.69
CA LYS A 305 -9.47 -6.74 -1.94
C LYS A 305 -9.15 -5.40 -1.30
N ASN A 306 -8.65 -5.47 -0.06
CA ASN A 306 -8.02 -4.36 0.65
C ASN A 306 -6.61 -4.78 1.03
N THR A 307 -5.62 -4.07 0.51
CA THR A 307 -4.19 -4.36 0.73
C THR A 307 -3.48 -3.11 1.22
N GLU A 308 -2.22 -3.21 1.65
CA GLU A 308 -1.45 -2.02 2.02
C GLU A 308 -1.26 -1.02 0.88
N TYR A 309 -1.41 -1.44 -0.39
CA TYR A 309 -1.20 -0.65 -1.60
C TYR A 309 -2.47 -0.04 -2.20
N GLY A 310 -3.63 -0.29 -1.60
CA GLY A 310 -4.91 0.14 -2.15
C GLY A 310 -5.99 -0.92 -2.05
N ILE A 311 -7.15 -0.53 -2.58
CA ILE A 311 -8.28 -1.44 -2.78
C ILE A 311 -8.42 -1.79 -4.26
N PHE A 312 -8.88 -3.01 -4.51
CA PHE A 312 -9.00 -3.56 -5.86
C PHE A 312 -10.31 -4.34 -6.03
N GLY A 313 -10.72 -4.45 -7.28
CA GLY A 313 -11.88 -5.25 -7.67
C GLY A 313 -12.30 -4.96 -9.10
N ASP A 314 -13.56 -5.22 -9.39
CA ASP A 314 -14.14 -5.16 -10.74
C ASP A 314 -14.89 -3.86 -10.96
N VAL A 315 -14.81 -3.29 -12.17
CA VAL A 315 -15.59 -2.10 -12.54
C VAL A 315 -16.91 -2.47 -13.21
N GLU A 316 -17.91 -1.62 -12.99
CA GLU A 316 -19.14 -1.61 -13.78
C GLU A 316 -18.97 -0.72 -15.01
N GLU A 317 -19.73 -0.99 -16.08
CA GLU A 317 -19.67 -0.18 -17.32
C GLU A 317 -20.01 1.30 -17.09
N THR A 318 -20.76 1.62 -16.03
CA THR A 318 -21.13 2.99 -15.63
C THR A 318 -19.93 3.88 -15.35
N ILE A 319 -18.79 3.31 -14.90
CA ILE A 319 -17.58 4.10 -14.60
C ILE A 319 -17.07 4.86 -15.82
N TYR A 320 -17.22 4.28 -17.01
CA TYR A 320 -16.75 4.84 -18.28
C TYR A 320 -17.56 6.06 -18.76
N ASN A 321 -18.62 6.45 -18.04
CA ASN A 321 -19.30 7.72 -18.26
C ASN A 321 -18.58 8.90 -17.60
N TYR A 322 -17.70 8.63 -16.65
CA TYR A 322 -17.04 9.65 -15.83
C TYR A 322 -15.55 9.79 -16.14
N ILE A 323 -14.90 8.73 -16.64
CA ILE A 323 -13.48 8.73 -16.97
C ILE A 323 -13.23 8.80 -18.48
N GLU A 324 -12.09 9.35 -18.84
CA GLU A 324 -11.55 9.23 -20.20
C GLU A 324 -11.20 7.77 -20.52
N LYS A 325 -11.13 7.42 -21.81
CA LYS A 325 -10.94 6.03 -22.25
C LYS A 325 -9.57 5.76 -22.88
N GLU A 326 -8.68 6.76 -22.87
CA GLU A 326 -7.35 6.63 -23.43
C GLU A 326 -6.43 5.96 -22.41
N PRO A 327 -5.91 4.75 -22.70
CA PRO A 327 -4.96 4.09 -21.83
C PRO A 327 -3.57 4.71 -21.98
N LEU A 328 -2.81 4.71 -20.88
CA LEU A 328 -1.39 5.07 -20.88
C LEU A 328 -0.56 3.85 -20.46
N ALA A 329 0.65 3.77 -21.00
CA ALA A 329 1.63 2.79 -20.54
C ALA A 329 1.99 3.06 -19.07
N ILE A 330 2.31 1.99 -18.35
CA ILE A 330 2.85 2.14 -16.99
C ILE A 330 4.33 2.47 -17.03
N GLY A 331 4.76 3.29 -16.07
CA GLY A 331 6.17 3.55 -15.77
C GLY A 331 6.62 2.69 -14.60
N LEU A 332 7.69 1.93 -14.82
CA LEU A 332 8.30 1.09 -13.79
C LEU A 332 9.12 1.94 -12.82
N LYS A 333 9.44 1.39 -11.64
CA LYS A 333 10.12 2.13 -10.57
C LYS A 333 11.40 2.84 -11.02
N HIS A 334 12.21 2.18 -11.85
CA HIS A 334 13.49 2.73 -12.33
C HIS A 334 13.33 3.86 -13.36
N GLU A 335 12.13 4.07 -13.89
CA GLU A 335 11.84 5.15 -14.84
C GLU A 335 11.33 6.43 -14.16
N VAL A 336 11.10 6.40 -12.85
CA VAL A 336 10.59 7.56 -12.11
C VAL A 336 11.74 8.51 -11.79
N GLU A 337 11.60 9.75 -12.23
CA GLU A 337 12.64 10.77 -12.09
C GLU A 337 12.21 11.90 -11.15
N VAL A 338 13.18 12.49 -10.45
CA VAL A 338 12.97 13.76 -9.73
C VAL A 338 12.75 14.87 -10.76
N GLY A 339 11.65 15.60 -10.63
CA GLY A 339 11.30 16.69 -11.53
C GLY A 339 9.79 16.80 -11.79
N PRO A 340 9.40 17.51 -12.86
CA PRO A 340 8.00 17.78 -13.18
C PRO A 340 7.19 16.51 -13.42
N ALA A 341 5.96 16.51 -12.92
CA ALA A 341 4.95 15.50 -13.18
C ALA A 341 3.55 16.12 -13.06
N ILE A 342 2.50 15.35 -13.33
CA ILE A 342 1.12 15.77 -13.07
C ILE A 342 0.41 14.75 -12.20
N ILE A 343 -0.62 15.22 -11.48
CA ILE A 343 -1.63 14.34 -10.88
C ILE A 343 -2.98 14.56 -11.55
N LYS A 344 -3.72 13.48 -11.79
CA LYS A 344 -5.10 13.53 -12.29
C LYS A 344 -6.06 13.38 -11.11
N SER A 345 -6.92 14.36 -10.85
CA SER A 345 -7.77 14.37 -9.65
C SER A 345 -9.10 15.08 -9.86
N CYS A 346 -10.15 14.59 -9.21
CA CYS A 346 -11.51 15.13 -9.25
C CYS A 346 -11.83 15.89 -7.95
N VAL A 347 -11.34 17.11 -7.82
CA VAL A 347 -11.47 17.88 -6.56
C VAL A 347 -12.81 18.62 -6.45
N ASP A 348 -13.44 18.98 -7.57
CA ASP A 348 -14.66 19.80 -7.66
C ASP A 348 -15.61 19.29 -8.76
N ASP A 349 -15.89 17.99 -8.73
CA ASP A 349 -16.76 17.23 -9.65
C ASP A 349 -16.25 17.12 -11.10
N THR A 350 -15.09 17.70 -11.41
CA THR A 350 -14.43 17.54 -12.71
C THR A 350 -13.02 17.00 -12.53
N ILE A 351 -12.70 15.94 -13.27
CA ILE A 351 -11.34 15.41 -13.34
C ILE A 351 -10.46 16.42 -14.07
N ARG A 352 -9.35 16.83 -13.45
CA ARG A 352 -8.34 17.69 -14.06
C ARG A 352 -6.94 17.20 -13.77
N GLU A 353 -6.01 17.65 -14.60
CA GLU A 353 -4.58 17.50 -14.37
C GLU A 353 -4.07 18.71 -13.58
N TYR A 354 -3.24 18.44 -12.57
CA TYR A 354 -2.59 19.45 -11.75
C TYR A 354 -1.09 19.20 -11.72
N GLN A 355 -0.31 20.25 -11.90
CA GLN A 355 1.14 20.19 -11.88
C GLN A 355 1.70 19.89 -10.48
N ILE A 356 2.66 18.97 -10.43
CA ILE A 356 3.43 18.63 -9.25
C ILE A 356 4.93 18.51 -9.58
N GLU A 357 5.76 18.50 -8.56
CA GLU A 357 7.18 18.18 -8.63
C GLU A 357 7.48 16.93 -7.79
N ILE A 358 8.13 15.94 -8.38
CA ILE A 358 8.68 14.79 -7.64
C ILE A 358 10.01 15.25 -7.05
N THR A 359 10.08 15.35 -5.73
CA THR A 359 11.28 15.88 -5.04
C THR A 359 12.24 14.80 -4.58
N LYS A 360 11.74 13.58 -4.35
CA LYS A 360 12.52 12.40 -3.96
C LYS A 360 11.85 11.11 -4.44
N VAL A 361 12.68 10.13 -4.79
CA VAL A 361 12.27 8.77 -5.16
C VAL A 361 13.03 7.78 -4.27
N PHE A 362 12.33 6.75 -3.78
CA PHE A 362 12.87 5.71 -2.92
C PHE A 362 12.53 4.33 -3.51
N LEU A 363 13.49 3.69 -4.18
CA LEU A 363 13.27 2.44 -4.90
C LEU A 363 13.18 1.21 -3.98
N GLY A 364 13.90 1.21 -2.86
CA GLY A 364 13.98 0.09 -1.91
C GLY A 364 13.42 0.38 -0.51
N ASN A 365 12.48 1.31 -0.37
CA ASN A 365 11.89 1.62 0.93
C ASN A 365 10.96 0.51 1.43
N ASN A 366 11.09 0.12 2.70
CA ASN A 366 10.18 -0.83 3.35
C ASN A 366 8.79 -0.22 3.64
N ASP A 367 8.68 1.12 3.66
CA ASP A 367 7.40 1.79 3.78
C ASP A 367 6.73 1.88 2.39
N VAL A 368 5.88 0.90 2.15
CA VAL A 368 5.17 0.62 0.90
C VAL A 368 4.38 1.81 0.34
N ASN A 369 3.98 2.74 1.20
CA ASN A 369 3.18 3.91 0.85
C ASN A 369 4.02 5.18 0.61
N LYS A 370 5.36 5.08 0.73
CA LYS A 370 6.31 6.20 0.63
C LYS A 370 7.39 5.92 -0.41
N GLY A 371 6.96 5.55 -1.61
CA GLY A 371 7.85 5.32 -2.76
C GLY A 371 8.42 6.61 -3.33
N MET A 372 7.69 7.72 -3.26
CA MET A 372 8.15 9.04 -3.70
C MET A 372 7.59 10.16 -2.82
N ILE A 373 8.24 11.33 -2.85
CA ILE A 373 7.72 12.57 -2.26
C ILE A 373 7.37 13.53 -3.39
N ILE A 374 6.14 14.00 -3.38
CA ILE A 374 5.61 14.96 -4.35
C ILE A 374 5.31 16.30 -3.68
N GLU A 375 5.39 17.38 -4.45
CA GLU A 375 5.03 18.74 -4.06
C GLU A 375 4.10 19.34 -5.10
N VAL A 376 2.92 19.79 -4.68
CA VAL A 376 1.96 20.49 -5.54
C VAL A 376 2.50 21.88 -5.84
N VAL A 377 2.63 22.18 -7.14
CA VAL A 377 3.05 23.49 -7.65
C VAL A 377 1.94 24.19 -8.45
N ASP A 378 0.83 23.50 -8.72
CA ASP A 378 -0.34 24.05 -9.40
C ASP A 378 -1.10 25.06 -8.55
N GLU A 379 -1.11 26.33 -8.98
CA GLU A 379 -1.77 27.42 -8.28
C GLU A 379 -3.29 27.21 -8.13
N ASN A 380 -3.96 26.61 -9.12
CA ASN A 380 -5.41 26.39 -9.04
C ASN A 380 -5.77 25.35 -7.98
N LEU A 381 -4.97 24.30 -7.86
CA LEU A 381 -5.15 23.30 -6.81
C LEU A 381 -4.87 23.92 -5.44
N ILE A 382 -3.74 24.60 -5.29
CA ILE A 382 -3.36 25.28 -4.04
C ILE A 382 -4.45 26.26 -3.59
N ASP A 383 -4.98 27.06 -4.51
CA ASP A 383 -6.05 28.02 -4.20
C ASP A 383 -7.33 27.33 -3.72
N LYS A 384 -7.65 26.15 -4.21
CA LYS A 384 -8.86 25.40 -3.82
C LYS A 384 -8.70 24.66 -2.51
N THR A 385 -7.56 24.01 -2.28
CA THR A 385 -7.39 22.99 -1.23
C THR A 385 -6.24 23.28 -0.25
N ASN A 386 -5.38 24.27 -0.54
CA ASN A 386 -4.05 24.46 0.06
C ASN A 386 -3.07 23.29 -0.20
N GLY A 387 -3.29 22.48 -1.24
CA GLY A 387 -2.43 21.37 -1.63
C GLY A 387 -3.15 20.02 -1.66
N ILE A 388 -2.53 18.98 -1.13
CA ILE A 388 -3.10 17.64 -1.04
C ILE A 388 -4.05 17.57 0.17
N VAL A 389 -5.24 17.03 -0.05
CA VAL A 389 -6.27 16.84 0.97
C VAL A 389 -6.78 15.41 0.98
N GLN A 390 -7.40 14.99 2.09
CA GLN A 390 -8.05 13.68 2.17
C GLN A 390 -9.13 13.55 1.10
N GLY A 391 -9.23 12.36 0.50
CA GLY A 391 -10.05 12.08 -0.68
C GLY A 391 -9.26 12.07 -1.99
N MET A 392 -8.16 12.83 -2.09
CA MET A 392 -7.25 12.79 -3.26
C MET A 392 -6.37 11.53 -3.30
N SER A 393 -6.34 10.77 -2.21
CA SER A 393 -5.62 9.49 -2.13
C SER A 393 -6.09 8.55 -3.26
N GLY A 394 -5.15 8.11 -4.09
CA GLY A 394 -5.42 7.40 -5.34
C GLY A 394 -5.36 8.25 -6.61
N SER A 395 -5.14 9.57 -6.52
CA SER A 395 -4.96 10.40 -7.72
C SER A 395 -3.75 9.89 -8.54
N PRO A 396 -3.92 9.52 -9.82
CA PRO A 396 -2.83 9.02 -10.65
C PRO A 396 -1.73 10.04 -10.80
N ILE A 397 -0.49 9.59 -10.67
CA ILE A 397 0.70 10.38 -10.95
C ILE A 397 1.20 9.98 -12.34
N VAL A 398 1.33 10.95 -13.22
CA VAL A 398 1.80 10.75 -14.60
C VAL A 398 3.07 11.56 -14.83
N GLN A 399 4.09 10.91 -15.40
CA GLN A 399 5.36 11.52 -15.79
C GLN A 399 5.81 10.89 -17.11
N ASN A 400 6.31 11.70 -18.05
CA ASN A 400 6.81 11.23 -19.35
C ASN A 400 5.79 10.33 -20.10
N ASP A 401 4.53 10.78 -20.14
CA ASP A 401 3.39 10.08 -20.76
C ASP A 401 3.11 8.66 -20.21
N LYS A 402 3.57 8.37 -18.98
CA LYS A 402 3.38 7.10 -18.29
C LYS A 402 2.74 7.30 -16.94
N ILE A 403 1.85 6.38 -16.54
CA ILE A 403 1.35 6.32 -15.16
C ILE A 403 2.45 5.72 -14.31
N ILE A 404 2.99 6.47 -13.36
CA ILE A 404 4.11 6.04 -12.51
C ILE A 404 3.67 5.68 -11.09
N GLY A 405 2.49 6.12 -10.67
CA GLY A 405 2.07 5.97 -9.29
C GLY A 405 0.72 6.55 -8.94
N ALA A 406 0.45 6.61 -7.64
CA ALA A 406 -0.73 7.23 -7.07
C ALA A 406 -0.36 8.02 -5.80
N VAL A 407 -1.04 9.14 -5.58
CA VAL A 407 -0.93 9.91 -4.33
C VAL A 407 -1.43 9.07 -3.16
N THR A 408 -0.75 9.09 -2.01
CA THR A 408 -1.16 8.37 -0.79
C THR A 408 -1.46 9.32 0.36
N HIS A 409 -0.46 9.71 1.14
CA HIS A 409 -0.61 10.49 2.37
C HIS A 409 -0.06 11.89 2.22
N VAL A 410 -0.78 12.88 2.74
CA VAL A 410 -0.31 14.27 2.86
C VAL A 410 0.61 14.45 4.07
N PHE A 411 1.57 15.38 3.97
CA PHE A 411 2.38 15.78 5.11
C PHE A 411 1.55 16.65 6.06
N VAL A 412 1.40 16.22 7.30
CA VAL A 412 0.58 16.92 8.31
C VAL A 412 1.04 18.37 8.55
N GLN A 413 2.33 18.66 8.38
CA GLN A 413 2.89 20.00 8.61
C GLN A 413 2.98 20.86 7.35
N ASP A 414 2.73 20.29 6.16
CA ASP A 414 2.86 20.97 4.89
C ASP A 414 1.94 20.33 3.85
N SER A 415 0.73 20.87 3.67
CA SER A 415 -0.29 20.26 2.82
C SER A 415 0.09 20.26 1.33
N THR A 416 1.04 21.09 0.88
CA THR A 416 1.49 21.03 -0.52
C THR A 416 2.33 19.78 -0.80
N LYS A 417 2.85 19.10 0.24
CA LYS A 417 3.69 17.91 0.09
C LYS A 417 2.97 16.64 0.51
N GLY A 418 3.31 15.56 -0.16
CA GLY A 418 2.76 14.24 0.15
C GLY A 418 3.65 13.12 -0.33
N TYR A 419 3.17 11.92 -0.11
CA TYR A 419 3.78 10.69 -0.59
C TYR A 419 3.03 10.14 -1.79
N GLY A 420 3.75 9.39 -2.62
CA GLY A 420 3.18 8.54 -3.67
C GLY A 420 3.66 7.10 -3.56
N THR A 421 2.80 6.17 -3.96
CA THR A 421 3.16 4.76 -4.20
C THR A 421 3.39 4.54 -5.69
N PHE A 422 4.21 3.55 -6.04
CA PHE A 422 4.46 3.19 -7.44
C PHE A 422 3.29 2.39 -8.02
N ILE A 423 2.96 2.62 -9.28
CA ILE A 423 1.89 1.88 -9.96
C ILE A 423 2.20 0.38 -10.02
N GLU A 424 3.48 0.06 -10.16
CA GLU A 424 4.01 -1.30 -10.14
C GLU A 424 3.60 -2.07 -8.88
N ASN A 425 3.64 -1.40 -7.73
CA ASN A 425 3.24 -2.01 -6.46
C ASN A 425 1.73 -2.29 -6.41
N MET A 426 0.93 -1.34 -6.90
CA MET A 426 -0.53 -1.49 -6.94
C MET A 426 -0.92 -2.66 -7.86
N LEU A 427 -0.33 -2.77 -9.05
CA LEU A 427 -0.62 -3.84 -10.00
C LEU A 427 -0.20 -5.21 -9.47
N ASN A 428 0.98 -5.28 -8.82
CA ASN A 428 1.42 -6.52 -8.16
C ASN A 428 0.42 -6.95 -7.08
N ALA A 429 -0.05 -6.02 -6.25
CA ALA A 429 -1.00 -6.31 -5.17
C ALA A 429 -2.39 -6.70 -5.70
N SER A 430 -2.82 -6.13 -6.82
CA SER A 430 -4.08 -6.50 -7.49
C SER A 430 -4.07 -7.97 -7.96
N ASN A 431 -2.93 -8.42 -8.49
CA ASN A 431 -2.75 -9.74 -9.10
C ASN A 431 -2.53 -10.88 -8.09
N GLN A 432 -2.22 -10.55 -6.82
CA GLN A 432 -2.14 -11.51 -5.70
C GLN A 432 -3.52 -11.71 -5.09
#